data_AF-A0A660LWE1-F1
#
_entry.id   AF-A0A660LWE1-F1
#
_cell.length_a   1.000
_cell.length_b   1.000
_cell.length_c   1.000
_cell.angle_alpha   90.00
_cell.angle_beta   90.00
_cell.angle_gamma   90.00
#
_symmetry.space_group_name_H-M   'P 1'
#
loop_
_entity.id
_entity.type
_entity.pdbx_description
1 polymer ?
#
loop_
_entity_poly.entity_id
_entity_poly.type
_entity_poly.pdbx_seq_one_letter_code
_entity_poly.pdbx_strand_id
1 'polypeptide(L)'
;MKNALLISASSYQDTGYLRHCKNWVKEFLGECGKEEILFIPYAGVRRTNDEYEQKVIDRLKNSNIKSIHHYEDKISAIKNASSIAVGGGNTFMLLHMLYKLNLVEPIKEAVANGTKYFGWSAGANIAGKTMMTTNDMPIIMPKSFDSLNIFPHQINPHFISGKLAGHNGESREERLEEFLIANPKETIYALPEGTALLIADNEAEVIGHSEILKFEYQKEIEKIEVGTKFKI
;
A
#
# COMPACT_ATOMS: atom_id res chain seq x y z
N MET A 1 -10.98 15.23 0.65
CA MET A 1 -10.74 14.68 -0.70
C MET A 1 -9.69 13.61 -0.57
N LYS A 2 -9.97 12.38 -0.99
CA LYS A 2 -9.02 11.27 -0.82
C LYS A 2 -7.87 11.47 -1.80
N ASN A 3 -6.64 11.44 -1.32
CA ASN A 3 -5.48 11.61 -2.18
C ASN A 3 -4.41 10.60 -1.77
N ALA A 4 -4.14 9.63 -2.63
CA ALA A 4 -3.26 8.51 -2.27
C ALA A 4 -2.35 8.06 -3.40
N LEU A 5 -1.15 7.59 -3.05
CA LEU A 5 -0.22 6.92 -3.95
C LEU A 5 0.09 5.51 -3.42
N LEU A 6 -0.38 4.49 -4.14
CA LEU A 6 -0.31 3.08 -3.72
C LEU A 6 0.70 2.34 -4.60
N ILE A 7 1.90 2.12 -4.08
CA ILE A 7 3.03 1.58 -4.85
C ILE A 7 3.12 0.07 -4.63
N SER A 8 3.21 -0.71 -5.70
CA SER A 8 3.23 -2.17 -5.60
C SER A 8 4.37 -2.68 -4.71
N ALA A 9 5.59 -2.20 -4.96
CA ALA A 9 6.79 -2.75 -4.35
C ALA A 9 7.77 -1.66 -3.96
N SER A 10 8.60 -1.93 -2.95
CA SER A 10 9.70 -1.02 -2.60
C SER A 10 10.87 -1.09 -3.57
N SER A 11 10.98 -2.13 -4.38
CA SER A 11 12.06 -2.31 -5.35
C SER A 11 11.46 -2.72 -6.69
N TYR A 12 12.19 -2.46 -7.76
CA TYR A 12 11.83 -2.89 -9.11
C TYR A 12 13.14 -3.16 -9.85
N GLN A 13 13.33 -4.40 -10.32
CA GLN A 13 14.60 -4.83 -10.92
C GLN A 13 15.81 -4.41 -10.03
N ASP A 14 16.91 -3.95 -10.65
CA ASP A 14 18.13 -3.55 -9.96
C ASP A 14 18.14 -2.08 -9.50
N THR A 15 16.96 -1.44 -9.43
CA THR A 15 16.87 -0.02 -9.03
C THR A 15 17.19 0.17 -7.54
N GLY A 16 16.99 -0.85 -6.71
CA GLY A 16 17.12 -0.77 -5.26
C GLY A 16 15.95 -0.04 -4.58
N TYR A 17 16.00 0.01 -3.25
CA TYR A 17 14.92 0.48 -2.39
C TYR A 17 14.38 1.85 -2.81
N LEU A 18 13.06 2.02 -2.96
CA LEU A 18 12.29 3.21 -3.40
C LEU A 18 12.95 4.05 -4.50
N ARG A 19 13.76 3.46 -5.38
CA ARG A 19 14.46 4.24 -6.41
C ARG A 19 13.56 4.59 -7.57
N HIS A 20 12.86 3.59 -8.11
CA HIS A 20 11.98 3.75 -9.26
C HIS A 20 10.83 4.73 -8.97
N CYS A 21 10.27 4.70 -7.76
CA CYS A 21 9.11 5.52 -7.39
C CYS A 21 9.48 6.88 -6.77
N LYS A 22 10.77 7.24 -6.68
CA LYS A 22 11.20 8.46 -5.96
C LYS A 22 10.56 9.73 -6.53
N ASN A 23 10.51 9.85 -7.86
CA ASN A 23 9.92 11.02 -8.51
C ASN A 23 8.40 11.05 -8.33
N TRP A 24 7.72 9.90 -8.41
CA TRP A 24 6.28 9.82 -8.13
C TRP A 24 5.95 10.30 -6.72
N VAL A 25 6.73 9.88 -5.71
CA VAL A 25 6.55 10.34 -4.33
C VAL A 25 6.77 11.86 -4.22
N LYS A 26 7.82 12.39 -4.88
CA LYS A 26 8.10 13.84 -4.87
C LYS A 26 6.96 14.64 -5.50
N GLU A 27 6.48 14.22 -6.67
CA GLU A 27 5.40 14.86 -7.42
C GLU A 27 4.07 14.76 -6.65
N PHE A 28 3.76 13.58 -6.12
CA PHE A 28 2.57 13.33 -5.31
C PHE A 28 2.52 14.22 -4.07
N LEU A 29 3.63 14.34 -3.33
CA LEU A 29 3.69 15.16 -2.13
C LEU A 29 3.60 16.66 -2.48
N GLY A 30 4.27 17.11 -3.54
CA GLY A 30 4.29 18.53 -3.91
C GLY A 30 4.79 19.41 -2.75
N GLU A 31 4.06 20.49 -2.45
CA GLU A 31 4.40 21.39 -1.33
C GLU A 31 4.33 20.71 0.03
N CYS A 32 3.43 19.72 0.24
CA CYS A 32 3.37 18.95 1.48
C CYS A 32 4.67 18.19 1.77
N GLY A 33 5.52 17.96 0.75
CA GLY A 33 6.83 17.36 0.94
C GLY A 33 7.82 18.23 1.72
N LYS A 34 7.53 19.54 1.86
CA LYS A 34 8.30 20.50 2.67
C LYS A 34 7.84 20.54 4.14
N GLU A 35 6.69 19.94 4.44
CA GLU A 35 6.16 19.77 5.78
C GLU A 35 6.50 18.39 6.33
N GLU A 36 6.16 18.15 7.60
CA GLU A 36 6.34 16.85 8.24
C GLU A 36 5.53 15.75 7.55
N ILE A 37 6.19 14.63 7.26
CA ILE A 37 5.59 13.42 6.70
C ILE A 37 5.58 12.35 7.79
N LEU A 38 4.41 12.05 8.34
CA LEU A 38 4.26 11.09 9.41
C LEU A 38 4.45 9.66 8.88
N PHE A 39 5.52 8.99 9.28
CA PHE A 39 5.87 7.65 8.81
C PHE A 39 5.42 6.56 9.77
N ILE A 40 4.67 5.58 9.26
CA ILE A 40 4.21 4.38 9.96
C ILE A 40 5.15 3.21 9.62
N PRO A 41 6.02 2.79 10.56
CA PRO A 41 7.08 1.82 10.30
C PRO A 41 6.69 0.36 10.62
N TYR A 42 5.48 0.12 11.15
CA TYR A 42 5.15 -1.11 11.87
C TYR A 42 5.12 -2.40 11.04
N ALA A 43 5.24 -2.32 9.72
CA ALA A 43 5.45 -3.49 8.87
C ALA A 43 6.88 -4.07 8.99
N GLY A 44 7.86 -3.27 9.43
CA GLY A 44 9.26 -3.67 9.55
C GLY A 44 9.50 -4.63 10.72
N VAL A 45 9.66 -5.93 10.42
CA VAL A 45 9.92 -6.97 11.45
C VAL A 45 11.41 -7.18 11.73
N ARG A 46 12.26 -7.07 10.68
CA ARG A 46 13.69 -7.41 10.74
C ARG A 46 14.61 -6.22 11.01
N ARG A 47 14.07 -5.10 11.45
CA ARG A 47 14.78 -3.84 11.72
C ARG A 47 14.01 -3.06 12.77
N THR A 48 14.68 -2.16 13.48
CA THR A 48 14.00 -1.24 14.39
C THR A 48 13.21 -0.20 13.58
N ASN A 49 12.29 0.50 14.26
CA ASN A 49 11.55 1.59 13.64
C ASN A 49 12.48 2.76 13.25
N ASP A 50 13.50 3.04 14.05
CA ASP A 50 14.54 4.05 13.76
C ASP A 50 15.34 3.71 12.51
N GLU A 51 15.83 2.46 12.41
CA GLU A 51 16.54 1.99 11.21
C GLU A 51 15.65 2.07 9.97
N TYR A 52 14.35 1.81 10.15
CA TYR A 52 13.42 1.90 9.04
C TYR A 52 13.19 3.34 8.61
N GLU A 53 12.94 4.24 9.55
CA GLU A 53 12.81 5.68 9.32
C GLU A 53 14.02 6.23 8.57
N GLN A 54 15.24 5.98 9.08
CA GLN A 54 16.48 6.47 8.46
C GLN A 54 16.63 5.95 7.03
N LYS A 55 16.31 4.67 6.78
CA LYS A 55 16.37 4.09 5.43
C LYS A 55 15.42 4.78 4.44
N VAL A 56 14.24 5.20 4.89
CA VAL A 56 13.29 5.93 4.04
C VAL A 56 13.78 7.37 3.80
N ILE A 57 14.26 8.05 4.84
CA ILE A 57 14.87 9.39 4.77
C ILE A 57 16.01 9.41 3.73
N ASP A 58 16.99 8.52 3.89
CA ASP A 58 18.17 8.44 3.01
C ASP A 58 17.77 8.25 1.56
N ARG A 59 16.74 7.43 1.34
CA ARG A 59 16.34 7.05 0.00
C ARG A 59 15.54 8.13 -0.72
N LEU A 60 14.53 8.65 -0.06
CA LEU A 60 13.72 9.73 -0.61
C LEU A 60 14.49 11.07 -0.58
N LYS A 61 15.56 11.17 0.21
CA LYS A 61 16.30 12.40 0.50
C LYS A 61 15.35 13.47 1.04
N ASN A 62 14.50 13.10 1.98
CA ASN A 62 13.55 13.99 2.64
C ASN A 62 13.67 13.86 4.15
N SER A 63 14.26 14.88 4.79
CA SER A 63 14.47 14.96 6.23
C SER A 63 13.21 15.25 7.05
N ASN A 64 12.10 15.60 6.38
CA ASN A 64 10.83 15.89 7.04
C ASN A 64 10.03 14.63 7.38
N ILE A 65 10.53 13.46 6.98
CA ILE A 65 9.94 12.19 7.39
C ILE A 65 10.18 12.00 8.90
N LYS A 66 9.10 11.80 9.64
CA LYS A 66 9.12 11.58 11.09
C LYS A 66 8.28 10.39 11.47
N SER A 67 8.88 9.43 12.14
CA SER A 67 8.18 8.19 12.46
C SER A 67 7.24 8.34 13.64
N ILE A 68 6.02 7.81 13.49
CA ILE A 68 4.95 7.86 14.50
C ILE A 68 5.33 7.18 15.83
N HIS A 69 6.35 6.31 15.84
CA HIS A 69 6.76 5.63 17.06
C HIS A 69 7.41 6.57 18.10
N HIS A 70 7.88 7.75 17.68
CA HIS A 70 8.42 8.80 18.56
C HIS A 70 7.33 9.57 19.32
N TYR A 71 6.08 9.48 18.88
CA TYR A 71 4.99 10.28 19.43
C TYR A 71 4.32 9.53 20.58
N GLU A 72 4.15 10.20 21.72
CA GLU A 72 3.33 9.67 22.82
C GLU A 72 1.86 9.57 22.38
N ASP A 73 1.30 10.70 21.93
CA ASP A 73 -0.06 10.76 21.35
C ASP A 73 -0.03 10.59 19.83
N LYS A 74 -0.09 9.33 19.42
CA LYS A 74 -0.09 8.90 18.01
C LYS A 74 -1.36 9.31 17.26
N ILE A 75 -2.49 9.43 17.97
CA ILE A 75 -3.77 9.80 17.36
C ILE A 75 -3.73 11.27 16.97
N SER A 76 -3.26 12.14 17.87
CA SER A 76 -3.07 13.55 17.58
C SER A 76 -2.05 13.77 16.46
N ALA A 77 -0.96 13.00 16.44
CA ALA A 77 0.02 13.04 15.35
C ALA A 77 -0.63 12.75 13.98
N ILE A 78 -1.47 11.71 13.88
CA ILE A 78 -2.20 11.38 12.64
C ILE A 78 -3.16 12.49 12.23
N LYS A 79 -3.94 13.03 13.18
CA LYS A 79 -4.93 14.08 12.90
C LYS A 79 -4.31 15.38 12.38
N ASN A 80 -3.09 15.67 12.80
CA ASN A 80 -2.37 16.89 12.42
C ASN A 80 -1.44 16.70 11.21
N ALA A 81 -1.26 15.46 10.72
CA ALA A 81 -0.36 15.18 9.62
C ALA A 81 -0.94 15.68 8.29
N SER A 82 -0.14 16.43 7.52
CA SER A 82 -0.49 16.77 6.13
C SER A 82 -0.21 15.62 5.17
N SER A 83 0.73 14.73 5.52
CA SER A 83 1.06 13.52 4.77
C SER A 83 1.36 12.34 5.70
N ILE A 84 0.87 11.16 5.33
CA ILE A 84 1.13 9.89 5.99
C ILE A 84 1.84 8.96 5.01
N ALA A 85 3.00 8.44 5.43
CA ALA A 85 3.77 7.43 4.72
C ALA A 85 3.62 6.08 5.42
N VAL A 86 3.33 5.00 4.71
CA VAL A 86 3.22 3.65 5.30
C VAL A 86 4.20 2.68 4.67
N GLY A 87 5.04 2.10 5.53
CA GLY A 87 6.10 1.18 5.13
C GLY A 87 5.61 -0.19 4.67
N GLY A 88 6.41 -0.82 3.82
CA GLY A 88 6.33 -2.23 3.46
C GLY A 88 7.01 -3.14 4.49
N GLY A 89 6.76 -4.44 4.39
CA GLY A 89 7.21 -5.43 5.37
C GLY A 89 6.13 -6.50 5.49
N ASN A 90 5.82 -6.94 6.72
CA ASN A 90 4.73 -7.89 6.92
C ASN A 90 3.41 -7.17 7.21
N THR A 91 2.40 -7.43 6.36
CA THR A 91 1.07 -6.82 6.41
C THR A 91 0.29 -7.20 7.68
N PHE A 92 0.41 -8.46 8.13
CA PHE A 92 -0.24 -8.92 9.36
C PHE A 92 0.28 -8.17 10.58
N MET A 93 1.60 -8.01 10.69
CA MET A 93 2.23 -7.21 11.75
C MET A 93 1.82 -5.75 11.69
N LEU A 94 1.80 -5.16 10.49
CA LEU A 94 1.36 -3.78 10.28
C LEU A 94 -0.08 -3.59 10.80
N LEU A 95 -1.03 -4.39 10.31
CA LEU A 95 -2.43 -4.23 10.68
C LEU A 95 -2.67 -4.58 12.16
N HIS A 96 -1.98 -5.59 12.70
CA HIS A 96 -2.01 -5.90 14.13
C HIS A 96 -1.61 -4.69 14.97
N MET A 97 -0.50 -4.02 14.63
CA MET A 97 -0.01 -2.85 15.36
C MET A 97 -0.95 -1.65 15.21
N LEU A 98 -1.53 -1.42 14.03
CA LEU A 98 -2.52 -0.36 13.83
C LEU A 98 -3.77 -0.58 14.71
N TYR A 99 -4.26 -1.82 14.81
CA TYR A 99 -5.37 -2.13 15.71
C TYR A 99 -4.98 -2.02 17.18
N LYS A 100 -3.82 -2.57 17.56
CA LYS A 100 -3.32 -2.52 18.95
C LYS A 100 -3.19 -1.09 19.47
N LEU A 101 -2.81 -0.16 18.58
CA LEU A 101 -2.62 1.25 18.90
C LEU A 101 -3.84 2.13 18.57
N ASN A 102 -4.97 1.54 18.16
CA ASN A 102 -6.20 2.24 17.75
C ASN A 102 -5.99 3.30 16.64
N LEU A 103 -5.16 2.99 15.65
CA LEU A 103 -4.77 3.94 14.59
C LEU A 103 -5.54 3.78 13.28
N VAL A 104 -6.28 2.67 13.09
CA VAL A 104 -7.03 2.41 11.85
C VAL A 104 -8.02 3.52 11.53
N GLU A 105 -8.96 3.83 12.44
CA GLU A 105 -9.95 4.89 12.21
C GLU A 105 -9.34 6.29 12.12
N PRO A 106 -8.39 6.70 12.98
CA PRO A 106 -7.69 7.98 12.82
C PRO A 106 -7.05 8.19 11.45
N ILE A 107 -6.41 7.15 10.87
CA ILE A 107 -5.81 7.24 9.53
C ILE A 107 -6.90 7.42 8.48
N LYS A 108 -7.99 6.65 8.56
CA LYS A 108 -9.12 6.74 7.63
C LYS A 108 -9.73 8.14 7.63
N GLU A 109 -9.98 8.69 8.82
CA GLU A 109 -10.53 10.04 9.00
C GLU A 109 -9.59 11.11 8.45
N ALA A 110 -8.29 11.04 8.77
CA ALA A 110 -7.29 11.99 8.28
C ALA A 110 -7.25 12.01 6.73
N VAL A 111 -7.19 10.83 6.10
CA VAL A 111 -7.15 10.73 4.63
C VAL A 111 -8.45 11.20 3.99
N ALA A 112 -9.61 10.89 4.57
CA ALA A 112 -10.90 11.42 4.10
C ALA A 112 -10.93 12.96 4.14
N ASN A 113 -10.32 13.55 5.17
CA ASN A 113 -10.22 14.98 5.40
C ASN A 113 -9.10 15.67 4.59
N GLY A 114 -8.35 14.95 3.75
CA GLY A 114 -7.41 15.54 2.81
C GLY A 114 -5.92 15.31 3.12
N THR A 115 -5.59 14.59 4.20
CA THR A 115 -4.22 14.13 4.43
C THR A 115 -3.77 13.22 3.29
N LYS A 116 -2.62 13.52 2.69
CA LYS A 116 -2.06 12.69 1.61
C LYS A 116 -1.59 11.36 2.17
N TYR A 117 -1.93 10.26 1.52
CA TYR A 117 -1.45 8.93 1.89
C TYR A 117 -0.48 8.41 0.83
N PHE A 118 0.69 7.90 1.21
CA PHE A 118 1.42 7.02 0.30
C PHE A 118 1.94 5.79 1.02
N GLY A 119 1.77 4.64 0.37
CA GLY A 119 2.17 3.36 0.93
C GLY A 119 2.77 2.47 -0.15
N TRP A 120 3.70 1.61 0.24
CA TRP A 120 4.29 0.63 -0.67
C TRP A 120 4.18 -0.78 -0.11
N SER A 121 3.97 -1.78 -0.97
CA SER A 121 3.86 -3.19 -0.57
C SER A 121 2.75 -3.38 0.49
N ALA A 122 3.06 -3.79 1.72
CA ALA A 122 2.11 -3.87 2.83
C ALA A 122 1.30 -2.57 3.03
N GLY A 123 1.95 -1.40 2.90
CA GLY A 123 1.29 -0.10 2.98
C GLY A 123 0.31 0.16 1.83
N ALA A 124 0.55 -0.39 0.63
CA ALA A 124 -0.42 -0.34 -0.46
C ALA A 124 -1.56 -1.33 -0.23
N ASN A 125 -1.27 -2.53 0.27
CA ASN A 125 -2.28 -3.55 0.56
C ASN A 125 -3.31 -3.07 1.59
N ILE A 126 -2.88 -2.51 2.74
CA ILE A 126 -3.82 -2.02 3.75
C ILE A 126 -4.59 -0.75 3.33
N ALA A 127 -4.20 -0.08 2.24
CA ALA A 127 -5.01 1.01 1.69
C ALA A 127 -6.28 0.49 1.01
N GLY A 128 -6.30 -0.78 0.60
CA GLY A 128 -7.47 -1.47 0.08
C GLY A 128 -8.53 -1.71 1.15
N LYS A 129 -9.62 -2.36 0.73
CA LYS A 129 -10.77 -2.67 1.59
C LYS A 129 -10.39 -3.59 2.76
N THR A 130 -9.67 -4.67 2.48
CA THR A 130 -9.13 -5.58 3.49
C THR A 130 -7.72 -6.03 3.09
N MET A 131 -7.00 -6.67 4.02
CA MET A 131 -5.67 -7.22 3.74
C MET A 131 -5.68 -8.63 3.12
N MET A 132 -6.86 -9.16 2.76
CA MET A 132 -7.03 -10.57 2.39
C MET A 132 -6.32 -10.98 1.10
N THR A 133 -5.88 -10.00 0.31
CA THR A 133 -5.09 -10.20 -0.92
C THR A 133 -3.59 -9.93 -0.71
N THR A 134 -3.10 -9.93 0.52
CA THR A 134 -1.65 -9.90 0.80
C THR A 134 -0.98 -11.22 0.42
N ASN A 135 0.31 -11.16 0.10
CA ASN A 135 1.15 -12.34 -0.15
C ASN A 135 1.92 -12.79 1.09
N ASP A 136 1.78 -12.05 2.18
CA ASP A 136 2.56 -12.27 3.38
C ASP A 136 2.10 -13.50 4.14
N MET A 137 3.06 -14.13 4.82
CA MET A 137 2.77 -15.18 5.78
C MET A 137 2.05 -14.60 7.02
N PRO A 138 0.99 -15.26 7.55
CA PRO A 138 0.26 -14.82 8.74
C PRO A 138 1.04 -15.08 10.03
N ILE A 139 2.08 -14.28 10.27
CA ILE A 139 2.97 -14.45 11.44
C ILE A 139 2.34 -14.00 12.77
N ILE A 140 1.25 -13.23 12.71
CA ILE A 140 0.49 -12.73 13.86
C ILE A 140 -0.96 -12.49 13.45
N MET A 141 -1.90 -12.62 14.39
CA MET A 141 -3.31 -12.36 14.14
C MET A 141 -3.65 -10.87 14.43
N PRO A 142 -4.08 -10.07 13.43
CA PRO A 142 -4.68 -8.76 13.68
C PRO A 142 -6.10 -8.91 14.25
N LYS A 143 -6.66 -7.82 14.80
CA LYS A 143 -8.02 -7.83 15.36
C LYS A 143 -9.11 -8.10 14.31
N SER A 144 -8.90 -7.63 13.09
CA SER A 144 -9.72 -7.88 11.89
C SER A 144 -8.81 -7.84 10.66
N PHE A 145 -9.29 -8.34 9.53
CA PHE A 145 -8.66 -8.13 8.22
C PHE A 145 -9.15 -6.86 7.53
N ASP A 146 -10.20 -6.21 8.04
CA ASP A 146 -10.63 -4.89 7.58
C ASP A 146 -9.46 -3.91 7.65
N SER A 147 -9.28 -3.13 6.60
CA SER A 147 -8.13 -2.23 6.47
C SER A 147 -8.59 -0.78 6.32
N LEU A 148 -7.82 0.07 5.65
CA LEU A 148 -8.10 1.50 5.60
C LEU A 148 -9.23 1.85 4.62
N ASN A 149 -9.50 1.01 3.62
CA ASN A 149 -10.57 1.27 2.64
C ASN A 149 -10.46 2.67 1.99
N ILE A 150 -9.22 3.14 1.79
CA ILE A 150 -8.90 4.36 1.03
C ILE A 150 -9.26 4.10 -0.44
N PHE A 151 -8.82 2.94 -0.93
CA PHE A 151 -9.23 2.34 -2.20
C PHE A 151 -10.31 1.26 -1.91
N PRO A 152 -11.54 1.38 -2.45
CA PRO A 152 -12.69 0.56 -2.04
C PRO A 152 -12.70 -0.87 -2.60
N HIS A 153 -11.54 -1.38 -3.02
CA HIS A 153 -11.36 -2.70 -3.60
C HIS A 153 -10.12 -3.38 -3.00
N GLN A 154 -9.87 -4.62 -3.39
CA GLN A 154 -8.70 -5.39 -2.97
C GLN A 154 -7.46 -5.00 -3.78
N ILE A 155 -6.29 -5.03 -3.13
CA ILE A 155 -5.00 -4.75 -3.77
C ILE A 155 -4.07 -5.94 -3.54
N ASN A 156 -3.67 -6.62 -4.62
CA ASN A 156 -2.58 -7.60 -4.59
C ASN A 156 -1.28 -6.94 -5.08
N PRO A 157 -0.41 -6.43 -4.18
CA PRO A 157 0.90 -5.93 -4.58
C PRO A 157 1.82 -7.08 -4.99
N HIS A 158 2.97 -6.78 -5.59
CA HIS A 158 3.93 -7.77 -6.06
C HIS A 158 3.30 -8.88 -6.91
N PHE A 159 2.36 -8.50 -7.79
CA PHE A 159 1.75 -9.48 -8.68
C PHE A 159 2.79 -9.96 -9.69
N ILE A 160 2.91 -11.27 -9.81
CA ILE A 160 3.73 -11.94 -10.81
C ILE A 160 2.86 -13.02 -11.40
N SER A 161 2.74 -13.03 -12.72
CA SER A 161 1.88 -14.00 -13.42
C SER A 161 2.56 -15.37 -13.52
N GLY A 162 1.76 -16.41 -13.43
CA GLY A 162 2.17 -17.79 -13.70
C GLY A 162 2.87 -18.49 -12.53
N LYS A 163 3.55 -19.59 -12.86
CA LYS A 163 4.26 -20.46 -11.91
C LYS A 163 5.71 -20.60 -12.30
N LEU A 164 6.57 -20.77 -11.29
CA LEU A 164 7.94 -21.23 -11.51
C LEU A 164 7.90 -22.65 -12.12
N ALA A 165 8.75 -22.90 -13.11
CA ALA A 165 8.85 -24.21 -13.73
C ALA A 165 9.14 -25.30 -12.68
N GLY A 166 8.34 -26.38 -12.68
CA GLY A 166 8.45 -27.48 -11.72
C GLY A 166 7.80 -27.23 -10.35
N HIS A 167 7.20 -26.06 -10.12
CA HIS A 167 6.46 -25.78 -8.89
C HIS A 167 4.98 -26.19 -9.01
N ASN A 168 4.53 -27.07 -8.13
CA ASN A 168 3.16 -27.62 -8.14
C ASN A 168 2.15 -26.82 -7.32
N GLY A 169 2.61 -25.89 -6.46
CA GLY A 169 1.71 -25.05 -5.66
C GLY A 169 0.90 -24.07 -6.53
N GLU A 170 -0.10 -23.46 -5.91
CA GLU A 170 -1.02 -22.55 -6.61
C GLU A 170 -0.29 -21.30 -7.12
N SER A 171 -0.63 -20.87 -8.34
CA SER A 171 -0.18 -19.61 -8.93
C SER A 171 -0.81 -18.45 -8.19
N ARG A 172 -0.37 -17.22 -8.50
CA ARG A 172 -1.05 -16.08 -7.92
C ARG A 172 -2.50 -15.98 -8.40
N GLU A 173 -2.74 -16.20 -9.68
CA GLU A 173 -4.07 -16.18 -10.28
C GLU A 173 -5.01 -17.19 -9.62
N GLU A 174 -4.57 -18.44 -9.43
CA GLU A 174 -5.38 -19.47 -8.76
C GLU A 174 -5.77 -19.05 -7.33
N ARG A 175 -4.86 -18.44 -6.56
CA ARG A 175 -5.17 -17.93 -5.21
C ARG A 175 -6.16 -16.75 -5.23
N LEU A 176 -6.05 -15.86 -6.21
CA LEU A 176 -6.98 -14.73 -6.36
C LEU A 176 -8.36 -15.23 -6.85
N GLU A 177 -8.39 -16.28 -7.66
CA GLU A 177 -9.63 -16.96 -8.06
C GLU A 177 -10.32 -17.62 -6.86
N GLU A 178 -9.59 -18.35 -6.01
CA GLU A 178 -10.12 -18.89 -4.74
C GLU A 178 -10.74 -17.80 -3.87
N PHE A 179 -10.05 -16.66 -3.75
CA PHE A 179 -10.59 -15.50 -3.03
C PHE A 179 -11.90 -15.01 -3.65
N LEU A 180 -12.00 -14.91 -4.97
CA LEU A 180 -13.20 -14.45 -5.67
C LEU A 180 -14.35 -15.46 -5.60
N ILE A 181 -14.06 -16.77 -5.58
CA ILE A 181 -15.06 -17.80 -5.32
C ILE A 181 -15.68 -17.61 -3.93
N ALA A 182 -14.84 -17.36 -2.91
CA ALA A 182 -15.30 -17.11 -1.55
C ALA A 182 -15.94 -15.72 -1.37
N ASN A 183 -15.56 -14.74 -2.20
CA ASN A 183 -15.98 -13.34 -2.10
C ASN A 183 -16.43 -12.79 -3.48
N PRO A 184 -17.54 -13.30 -4.06
CA PRO A 184 -17.88 -13.06 -5.47
C PRO A 184 -18.30 -11.62 -5.81
N LYS A 185 -18.43 -10.75 -4.81
CA LYS A 185 -18.75 -9.32 -4.98
C LYS A 185 -17.51 -8.42 -4.93
N GLU A 186 -16.34 -8.98 -4.62
CA GLU A 186 -15.10 -8.21 -4.54
C GLU A 186 -14.48 -8.01 -5.92
N THR A 187 -13.71 -6.94 -6.04
CA THR A 187 -12.84 -6.67 -7.19
C THR A 187 -11.41 -6.61 -6.69
N ILE A 188 -10.49 -7.24 -7.41
CA ILE A 188 -9.06 -7.23 -7.07
C ILE A 188 -8.31 -6.48 -8.15
N TYR A 189 -7.46 -5.55 -7.73
CA TYR A 189 -6.45 -4.92 -8.57
C TYR A 189 -5.10 -5.51 -8.19
N ALA A 190 -4.52 -6.28 -9.11
CA ALA A 190 -3.23 -6.89 -8.95
C ALA A 190 -2.16 -6.06 -9.64
N LEU A 191 -1.19 -5.59 -8.87
CA LEU A 191 -0.19 -4.62 -9.29
C LEU A 191 1.17 -5.31 -9.42
N PRO A 192 1.73 -5.44 -10.63
CA PRO A 192 3.11 -5.88 -10.80
C PRO A 192 4.12 -4.94 -10.13
N GLU A 193 5.31 -5.43 -9.80
CA GLU A 193 6.38 -4.55 -9.31
C GLU A 193 6.71 -3.46 -10.34
N GLY A 194 7.03 -2.25 -9.87
CA GLY A 194 7.25 -1.10 -10.76
C GLY A 194 5.96 -0.42 -11.24
N THR A 195 4.80 -0.79 -10.69
CA THR A 195 3.52 -0.09 -10.90
C THR A 195 3.01 0.55 -9.61
N ALA A 196 2.11 1.52 -9.76
CA ALA A 196 1.38 2.15 -8.67
C ALA A 196 0.01 2.64 -9.14
N LEU A 197 -0.88 2.91 -8.17
CA LEU A 197 -2.12 3.63 -8.38
C LEU A 197 -2.00 5.03 -7.77
N LEU A 198 -2.31 6.06 -8.55
CA LEU A 198 -2.49 7.42 -8.08
C LEU A 198 -4.00 7.69 -7.94
N ILE A 199 -4.45 7.97 -6.72
CA ILE A 199 -5.86 8.17 -6.38
C ILE A 199 -6.12 9.63 -6.14
N ALA A 200 -7.14 10.16 -6.82
CA ALA A 200 -7.72 11.47 -6.58
C ALA A 200 -9.24 11.32 -6.45
N ASP A 201 -9.73 11.47 -5.22
CA ASP A 201 -11.11 11.25 -4.81
C ASP A 201 -11.66 9.87 -5.18
N ASN A 202 -12.45 9.82 -6.26
CA ASN A 202 -13.16 8.62 -6.74
C ASN A 202 -12.60 8.16 -8.09
N GLU A 203 -11.39 8.60 -8.45
CA GLU A 203 -10.66 8.18 -9.64
C GLU A 203 -9.29 7.62 -9.24
N ALA A 204 -8.87 6.56 -9.92
CA ALA A 204 -7.53 6.01 -9.83
C ALA A 204 -6.88 6.01 -11.23
N GLU A 205 -5.61 6.39 -11.27
CA GLU A 205 -4.75 6.37 -12.46
C GLU A 205 -3.65 5.31 -12.29
N VAL A 206 -3.44 4.50 -13.32
CA VAL A 206 -2.31 3.55 -13.36
C VAL A 206 -1.05 4.29 -13.77
N ILE A 207 -0.01 4.23 -12.93
CA ILE A 207 1.31 4.75 -13.26
C ILE A 207 2.37 3.65 -13.12
N GLY A 208 3.46 3.75 -13.87
CA GLY A 208 4.58 2.81 -13.74
C GLY A 208 5.10 2.28 -15.06
N HIS A 209 5.60 1.05 -15.03
CA HIS A 209 6.33 0.44 -16.13
C HIS A 209 5.55 -0.63 -16.91
N SER A 210 4.37 -1.04 -16.43
CA SER A 210 3.54 -2.05 -17.07
C SER A 210 2.06 -1.86 -16.73
N GLU A 211 1.19 -2.52 -17.49
CA GLU A 211 -0.22 -2.69 -17.16
C GLU A 211 -0.41 -3.31 -15.75
N ILE A 212 -1.59 -3.08 -15.17
CA ILE A 212 -2.08 -3.81 -14.00
C ILE A 212 -3.23 -4.72 -14.42
N LEU A 213 -3.60 -5.65 -13.55
CA LEU A 213 -4.67 -6.61 -13.81
C LEU A 213 -5.84 -6.38 -12.86
N LYS A 214 -7.05 -6.51 -13.40
CA LYS A 214 -8.28 -6.47 -12.63
C LYS A 214 -8.97 -7.84 -12.71
N PHE A 215 -9.23 -8.42 -11.54
CA PHE A 215 -9.90 -9.70 -11.40
C PHE A 215 -11.28 -9.48 -10.78
N GLU A 216 -12.27 -10.13 -11.37
CA GLU A 216 -13.66 -10.18 -10.91
C GLU A 216 -14.20 -11.59 -11.09
N TYR A 217 -15.11 -12.01 -10.22
CA TYR A 217 -15.64 -13.37 -10.24
C TYR A 217 -16.32 -13.70 -11.58
N GLN A 218 -15.92 -14.81 -12.20
CA GLN A 218 -16.42 -15.28 -13.51
C GLN A 218 -16.32 -14.24 -14.65
N LYS A 219 -15.31 -13.37 -14.61
CA LYS A 219 -14.97 -12.47 -15.72
C LYS A 219 -13.57 -12.77 -16.23
N GLU A 220 -13.34 -12.45 -17.50
CA GLU A 220 -11.98 -12.44 -18.06
C GLU A 220 -11.13 -11.40 -17.32
N ILE A 221 -9.84 -11.70 -17.14
CA ILE A 221 -8.89 -10.79 -16.49
C ILE A 221 -8.73 -9.57 -17.40
N GLU A 222 -9.11 -8.41 -16.88
CA GLU A 222 -8.98 -7.13 -17.58
C GLU A 222 -7.57 -6.57 -17.35
N LYS A 223 -6.89 -6.19 -18.44
CA LYS A 223 -5.63 -5.46 -18.40
C LYS A 223 -5.91 -3.96 -18.45
N ILE A 224 -5.32 -3.22 -17.53
CA ILE A 224 -5.46 -1.77 -17.44
C ILE A 224 -4.10 -1.14 -17.71
N GLU A 225 -4.02 -0.39 -18.81
CA GLU A 225 -2.79 0.22 -19.32
C GLU A 225 -2.28 1.37 -18.44
N VAL A 226 -0.99 1.65 -18.53
CA VAL A 226 -0.38 2.83 -17.90
C VAL A 226 -1.00 4.11 -18.48
N GLY A 227 -1.35 5.06 -17.61
CA GLY A 227 -2.03 6.30 -17.94
C GLY A 227 -3.55 6.17 -18.04
N THR A 228 -4.11 4.97 -17.92
CA THR A 228 -5.56 4.80 -17.82
C THR A 228 -6.08 5.29 -16.48
N LYS A 229 -7.18 6.04 -16.54
CA LYS A 229 -7.96 6.51 -15.41
C LYS A 229 -9.28 5.77 -15.33
N PHE A 230 -9.67 5.34 -14.13
CA PHE A 230 -10.92 4.64 -13.90
C PHE A 230 -11.58 5.07 -12.59
N LYS A 231 -12.90 4.95 -12.52
CA LYS A 231 -13.67 5.26 -11.31
C LYS A 231 -13.58 4.13 -10.29
N ILE A 232 -13.56 4.51 -9.02
CA ILE A 232 -13.50 3.61 -7.85
C ILE A 232 -14.66 3.89 -6.89
#